data_AF-A0A354PD21-F1
#
_entry.id   AF-A0A354PD21-F1
#
_cell.length_a   1.000
_cell.length_b   1.000
_cell.length_c   1.000
_cell.angle_alpha   90.00
_cell.angle_beta   90.00
_cell.angle_gamma   90.00
#
_symmetry.space_group_name_H-M   'P 1'
#
loop_
_entity.id
_entity.type
_entity.pdbx_description
1 polymer ?
#
loop_
_entity_poly.entity_id
_entity_poly.type
_entity_poly.pdbx_seq_one_letter_code
_entity_poly.pdbx_strand_id
1 'polypeptide(L)'
;ATSGQSHSLRGSVSRNQPAAVVNSPITCRNVLDTNTRNRIRADVNATGWRGRYAYHGRMPYTGVDTILPPNSPSCLSQDDNSNRRGQYPVSSYHPGGAQVLVADASVRFITESIDTGNLAAQDIRSRGGASPYGVWGALGSIAGGEVVSGGF
;
A
#
# COMPACT_ATOMS: atom_id res chain seq x y z
N ALA A 1 -16.40 11.65 1.88
CA ALA A 1 -15.25 10.82 1.48
C ALA A 1 -14.88 11.16 0.04
N THR A 2 -13.63 11.51 -0.25
CA THR A 2 -13.18 11.94 -1.60
C THR A 2 -12.75 10.77 -2.50
N SER A 3 -13.37 9.61 -2.33
CA SER A 3 -13.21 8.47 -3.25
C SER A 3 -13.49 8.93 -4.68
N GLY A 4 -12.61 8.63 -5.62
CA GLY A 4 -12.79 9.04 -7.02
C GLY A 4 -12.03 10.30 -7.46
N GLN A 5 -11.33 11.00 -6.57
CA GLN A 5 -10.48 12.14 -6.95
C GLN A 5 -9.14 11.67 -7.51
N SER A 6 -8.91 11.88 -8.81
CA SER A 6 -7.59 11.66 -9.43
C SER A 6 -6.53 12.53 -8.74
N HIS A 7 -5.32 11.98 -8.58
CA HIS A 7 -4.17 12.59 -7.89
C HIS A 7 -4.28 12.82 -6.37
N SER A 8 -5.39 12.46 -5.71
CA SER A 8 -5.42 12.41 -4.23
C SER A 8 -4.65 11.19 -3.72
N LEU A 9 -3.75 11.36 -2.75
CA LEU A 9 -3.00 10.25 -2.16
C LEU A 9 -3.90 9.08 -1.70
N ARG A 10 -5.00 9.40 -1.02
CA ARG A 10 -5.89 8.42 -0.36
C ARG A 10 -7.03 7.91 -1.24
N GLY A 11 -7.21 8.48 -2.43
CA GLY A 11 -8.33 8.19 -3.32
C GLY A 11 -7.93 7.81 -4.74
N SER A 12 -6.63 7.79 -5.05
CA SER A 12 -6.14 7.53 -6.40
C SER A 12 -5.14 6.39 -6.49
N VAL A 13 -4.99 5.87 -7.70
CA VAL A 13 -3.98 4.90 -8.09
C VAL A 13 -3.17 5.52 -9.23
N SER A 14 -1.85 5.60 -9.06
CA SER A 14 -0.96 5.92 -10.18
C SER A 14 -0.90 4.73 -11.13
N ARG A 15 -0.97 4.97 -12.43
CA ARG A 15 -1.07 3.96 -13.48
C ARG A 15 0.14 3.98 -14.39
N ASN A 16 0.28 2.92 -15.20
CA ASN A 16 1.38 2.72 -16.12
C ASN A 16 2.77 2.95 -15.46
N GLN A 17 2.92 2.51 -14.21
CA GLN A 17 4.19 2.64 -13.51
C GLN A 17 5.17 1.56 -13.96
N PRO A 18 6.49 1.82 -13.92
CA PRO A 18 7.49 0.81 -14.27
C PRO A 18 7.31 -0.49 -13.48
N ALA A 19 7.74 -1.62 -14.04
CA ALA A 19 7.73 -2.92 -13.34
C ALA A 19 8.45 -2.87 -11.97
N ALA A 20 9.37 -1.93 -11.81
CA ALA A 20 10.09 -1.66 -10.57
C ALA A 20 9.18 -1.39 -9.36
N VAL A 21 7.94 -0.91 -9.54
CA VAL A 21 7.03 -0.71 -8.39
C VAL A 21 6.65 -2.00 -7.68
N VAL A 22 6.78 -3.15 -8.35
CA VAL A 22 6.55 -4.47 -7.74
C VAL A 22 7.86 -5.04 -7.18
N ASN A 23 8.98 -4.84 -7.88
CA ASN A 23 10.27 -5.41 -7.48
C ASN A 23 10.99 -4.59 -6.38
N SER A 24 10.67 -3.30 -6.28
CA SER A 24 11.23 -2.37 -5.29
C SER A 24 10.12 -1.39 -4.92
N PRO A 25 9.24 -1.76 -3.96
CA PRO A 25 8.08 -0.96 -3.55
C PRO A 25 8.37 0.51 -3.24
N ILE A 26 9.60 0.82 -2.80
CA ILE A 26 10.07 2.20 -2.58
C ILE A 26 9.87 3.10 -3.79
N THR A 27 9.95 2.58 -5.01
CA THR A 27 9.75 3.35 -6.24
C THR A 27 8.33 3.89 -6.36
N CYS A 28 7.34 3.24 -5.74
CA CYS A 28 5.98 3.78 -5.68
C CYS A 28 5.91 5.06 -4.82
N ARG A 29 6.72 5.21 -3.78
CA ARG A 29 6.76 6.47 -3.01
C ARG A 29 7.19 7.66 -3.84
N ASN A 30 7.96 7.42 -4.90
CA ASN A 30 8.42 8.48 -5.78
C ASN A 30 7.28 9.09 -6.60
N VAL A 31 6.07 8.52 -6.67
CA VAL A 31 4.96 9.18 -7.41
C VAL A 31 4.33 10.35 -6.64
N LEU A 32 4.70 10.54 -5.37
CA LEU A 32 4.21 11.64 -4.54
C LEU A 32 4.78 12.98 -5.00
N ASP A 33 3.95 14.02 -4.86
CA ASP A 33 4.39 15.40 -5.00
C ASP A 33 5.34 15.78 -3.85
N THR A 34 6.52 16.30 -4.20
CA THR A 34 7.58 16.65 -3.26
C THR A 34 7.23 17.87 -2.41
N ASN A 35 6.39 18.77 -2.94
CA ASN A 35 5.95 19.98 -2.25
C ASN A 35 4.74 19.68 -1.36
N THR A 36 3.86 18.81 -1.84
CA THR A 36 2.60 18.47 -1.17
C THR A 36 2.45 16.95 -1.06
N ARG A 37 3.08 16.32 -0.05
CA ARG A 37 3.09 14.86 0.17
C ARG A 37 1.73 14.20 0.45
N ASN A 38 0.63 14.91 0.21
CA ASN A 38 -0.75 14.40 0.26
C ASN A 38 -1.36 14.23 -1.14
N ARG A 39 -0.55 14.36 -2.20
CA ARG A 39 -0.99 14.24 -3.60
C ARG A 39 0.02 13.45 -4.43
N ILE A 40 -0.50 12.79 -5.47
CA ILE A 40 0.31 12.23 -6.56
C ILE A 40 0.71 13.39 -7.48
N ARG A 41 1.95 13.40 -7.99
CA ARG A 41 2.41 14.45 -8.90
C ARG A 41 1.49 14.60 -10.11
N ALA A 42 1.41 15.81 -10.66
CA ALA A 42 0.56 16.13 -11.80
C ALA A 42 1.00 15.45 -13.11
N ASP A 43 2.30 15.15 -13.26
CA ASP A 43 2.88 14.50 -14.45
C ASP A 43 2.66 12.97 -14.49
N VAL A 44 2.18 12.39 -13.39
CA VAL A 44 1.92 10.95 -13.27
C VAL A 44 0.46 10.65 -13.61
N ASN A 45 0.23 9.71 -14.53
CA ASN A 45 -1.12 9.24 -14.81
C ASN A 45 -1.78 8.67 -13.56
N ALA A 46 -2.81 9.32 -13.03
CA ALA A 46 -3.54 8.86 -11.85
C ALA A 46 -5.03 8.72 -12.13
N THR A 47 -5.68 7.82 -11.40
CA THR A 47 -7.13 7.59 -11.51
C THR A 47 -7.76 7.42 -10.14
N GLY A 48 -9.01 7.84 -9.97
CA GLY A 48 -9.77 7.69 -8.74
C GLY A 48 -10.36 6.29 -8.53
N TRP A 49 -9.57 5.22 -8.68
CA TRP A 49 -10.10 3.85 -8.52
C TRP A 49 -10.23 3.41 -7.06
N ARG A 50 -9.35 3.86 -6.15
CA ARG A 50 -9.37 3.45 -4.74
C ARG A 50 -10.72 3.80 -4.11
N GLY A 51 -11.38 2.80 -3.53
CA GLY A 51 -12.65 2.97 -2.81
C GLY A 51 -13.83 3.41 -3.67
N ARG A 52 -13.72 3.46 -5.01
CA ARG A 52 -14.82 3.92 -5.89
C ARG A 52 -15.92 2.86 -6.04
N TYR A 53 -15.57 1.58 -6.04
CA TYR A 53 -16.49 0.47 -6.24
C TYR A 53 -16.37 -0.53 -5.09
N ALA A 54 -17.32 -0.48 -4.15
CA ALA A 54 -17.26 -1.24 -2.89
C ALA A 54 -17.25 -2.77 -3.05
N TYR A 55 -17.82 -3.30 -4.14
CA TYR A 55 -17.97 -4.74 -4.36
C TYR A 55 -17.06 -5.28 -5.47
N HIS A 56 -16.08 -4.49 -5.91
CA HIS A 56 -15.21 -4.89 -7.01
C HIS A 56 -14.08 -5.79 -6.50
N GLY A 57 -13.86 -6.96 -7.10
CA GLY A 57 -12.81 -7.90 -6.66
C GLY A 57 -11.38 -7.59 -7.12
N ARG A 58 -11.11 -6.37 -7.61
CA ARG A 58 -9.77 -6.01 -8.12
C ARG A 58 -9.05 -5.16 -7.09
N MET A 59 -7.75 -5.45 -6.91
CA MET A 59 -6.92 -4.83 -5.88
C MET A 59 -6.93 -3.29 -5.93
N PRO A 60 -6.90 -2.60 -7.10
CA PRO A 60 -6.97 -1.14 -7.16
C PRO A 60 -8.24 -0.49 -6.60
N TYR A 61 -9.30 -1.25 -6.32
CA TYR A 61 -10.56 -0.69 -5.82
C TYR A 61 -10.77 -0.99 -4.33
N THR A 62 -10.71 -2.26 -3.95
CA THR A 62 -11.09 -2.74 -2.60
C THR A 62 -9.97 -3.48 -1.87
N GLY A 63 -8.95 -3.96 -2.60
CA GLY A 63 -7.86 -4.73 -2.01
C GLY A 63 -6.86 -3.85 -1.29
N VAL A 64 -6.17 -4.45 -0.32
CA VAL A 64 -5.04 -3.84 0.39
C VAL A 64 -3.88 -4.83 0.52
N ASP A 65 -2.67 -4.32 0.61
CA ASP A 65 -1.47 -5.06 1.02
C ASP A 65 -0.82 -4.42 2.26
N THR A 66 0.09 -5.18 2.87
CA THR A 66 0.84 -4.78 4.06
C THR A 66 2.32 -4.57 3.75
N ILE A 67 2.63 -3.96 2.60
CA ILE A 67 4.02 -3.73 2.15
C ILE A 67 4.43 -2.30 2.48
N LEU A 68 3.78 -1.33 1.85
CA LEU A 68 3.96 0.09 2.18
C LEU A 68 3.16 0.43 3.43
N PRO A 69 3.62 1.39 4.26
CA PRO A 69 2.89 1.75 5.46
C PRO A 69 1.54 2.38 5.10
N PRO A 70 0.58 2.40 6.05
CA PRO A 70 -0.71 3.05 5.84
C PRO A 70 -0.57 4.47 5.28
N ASN A 71 -1.55 4.88 4.46
CA ASN A 71 -1.60 6.18 3.79
C ASN A 71 -0.47 6.45 2.78
N SER A 72 0.26 5.41 2.35
CA SER A 72 1.21 5.50 1.24
C SER A 72 0.51 5.57 -0.13
N PRO A 73 1.21 6.01 -1.20
CA PRO A 73 0.65 6.03 -2.55
C PRO A 73 0.32 4.63 -3.05
N SER A 74 -0.74 4.53 -3.85
CA SER A 74 -1.05 3.31 -4.62
C SER A 74 -0.48 3.41 -6.03
N CYS A 75 0.17 2.34 -6.49
CA CYS A 75 0.81 2.27 -7.80
C CYS A 75 0.47 0.98 -8.52
N LEU A 76 0.01 1.12 -9.76
CA LEU A 76 -0.28 0.01 -10.65
C LEU A 76 0.85 -0.14 -11.67
N SER A 77 1.41 -1.35 -11.71
CA SER A 77 2.51 -1.69 -12.60
C SER A 77 2.01 -1.97 -14.01
N GLN A 78 2.68 -1.37 -15.00
CA GLN A 78 2.59 -1.66 -16.43
C GLN A 78 1.18 -1.56 -17.03
N ASP A 79 1.03 -0.68 -18.01
CA ASP A 79 -0.24 -0.40 -18.70
C ASP A 79 -1.32 0.14 -17.74
N ASP A 80 -2.53 0.27 -18.29
CA ASP A 80 -3.70 0.88 -17.64
C ASP A 80 -4.79 -0.14 -17.29
N ASN A 81 -4.44 -1.41 -17.14
CA ASN A 81 -5.40 -2.47 -16.81
C ASN A 81 -5.53 -2.65 -15.29
N SER A 82 -6.73 -2.51 -14.73
CA SER A 82 -6.96 -2.67 -13.27
C SER A 82 -6.79 -4.10 -12.73
N ASN A 83 -6.46 -5.07 -13.57
CA ASN A 83 -6.07 -6.43 -13.18
C ASN A 83 -4.54 -6.63 -13.07
N ARG A 84 -3.79 -5.54 -12.95
CA ARG A 84 -2.32 -5.57 -12.83
C ARG A 84 -1.87 -5.68 -11.39
N ARG A 85 -0.63 -6.14 -11.23
CA ARG A 85 0.11 -6.12 -9.97
C ARG A 85 0.46 -4.68 -9.61
N GLY A 86 0.70 -4.43 -8.34
CA GLY A 86 1.00 -3.09 -7.88
C GLY A 86 1.16 -3.03 -6.37
N GLN A 87 1.30 -1.81 -5.87
CA GLN A 87 1.28 -1.47 -4.46
C GLN A 87 -0.07 -0.86 -4.14
N TYR A 88 -0.79 -1.45 -3.19
CA TYR A 88 -2.12 -1.06 -2.77
C TYR A 88 -2.16 -0.97 -1.24
N PRO A 89 -1.41 -0.04 -0.63
CA PRO A 89 -1.40 0.11 0.82
C PRO A 89 -2.78 0.38 1.39
N VAL A 90 -2.93 0.05 2.67
CA VAL A 90 -4.06 0.51 3.49
C VAL A 90 -4.16 2.03 3.42
N SER A 91 -5.36 2.56 3.22
CA SER A 91 -5.59 4.00 3.06
C SER A 91 -6.78 4.46 3.88
N SER A 92 -6.60 5.56 4.60
CA SER A 92 -7.53 6.08 5.59
C SER A 92 -7.39 7.60 5.70
N TYR A 93 -8.48 8.32 5.97
CA TYR A 93 -8.43 9.75 6.26
C TYR A 93 -8.19 10.06 7.75
N HIS A 94 -8.05 9.03 8.60
CA HIS A 94 -7.62 9.22 9.98
C HIS A 94 -6.18 9.78 10.02
N PRO A 95 -5.92 10.81 10.83
CA PRO A 95 -4.57 11.36 10.96
C PRO A 95 -3.59 10.31 11.49
N GLY A 96 -2.42 10.20 10.85
CA GLY A 96 -1.31 9.37 11.32
C GLY A 96 -1.46 7.86 11.11
N GLY A 97 -2.54 7.36 10.52
CA GLY A 97 -2.69 5.91 10.33
C GLY A 97 -4.07 5.44 9.87
N ALA A 98 -4.35 4.16 10.14
CA ALA A 98 -5.60 3.49 9.79
C ALA A 98 -6.03 2.51 10.88
N GLN A 99 -7.35 2.35 11.06
CA GLN A 99 -7.90 1.24 11.84
C GLN A 99 -7.85 -0.03 11.01
N VAL A 100 -7.24 -1.09 11.55
CA VAL A 100 -7.07 -2.38 10.89
C VAL A 100 -7.69 -3.46 11.75
N LEU A 101 -8.61 -4.23 11.16
CA LEU A 101 -9.11 -5.48 11.72
C LEU A 101 -8.11 -6.58 11.39
N VAL A 102 -7.64 -7.29 12.41
CA VAL A 102 -6.78 -8.47 12.23
C VAL A 102 -7.61 -9.76 12.34
N ALA A 103 -7.02 -10.89 11.95
CA ALA A 103 -7.73 -12.17 11.83
C ALA A 103 -8.32 -12.70 13.15
N ASP A 104 -7.81 -12.26 14.30
CA ASP A 104 -8.33 -12.60 15.65
C ASP A 104 -9.55 -11.75 16.06
N ALA A 105 -10.13 -10.99 15.13
CA ALA A 105 -11.23 -10.05 15.33
C ALA A 105 -10.91 -8.82 16.21
N SER A 106 -9.66 -8.60 16.60
CA SER A 106 -9.25 -7.35 17.25
C SER A 106 -9.07 -6.23 16.22
N VAL A 107 -9.40 -5.00 16.63
CA VAL A 107 -9.15 -3.79 15.84
C VAL A 107 -8.00 -3.03 16.47
N ARG A 108 -7.02 -2.65 15.65
CA ARG A 108 -5.83 -1.91 16.07
C ARG A 108 -5.61 -0.70 15.19
N PHE A 109 -5.18 0.39 15.80
CA PHE A 109 -4.73 1.56 15.04
C PHE A 109 -3.28 1.33 14.61
N ILE A 110 -3.06 1.22 13.30
CA ILE A 110 -1.73 1.07 12.72
C ILE A 110 -1.25 2.42 12.20
N THR A 111 -0.12 2.88 12.70
CA THR A 111 0.45 4.18 12.33
C THR A 111 1.12 4.13 10.95
N GLU A 112 1.21 5.27 10.30
CA GLU A 112 1.99 5.44 9.06
C GLU A 112 3.51 5.35 9.29
N SER A 113 3.94 5.29 10.56
CA SER A 113 5.33 5.10 11.01
C SER A 113 5.66 3.65 11.36
N ILE A 114 4.73 2.69 11.15
CA ILE A 114 4.99 1.27 11.38
C ILE A 114 6.23 0.82 10.60
N ASP A 115 7.03 -0.06 11.22
CA ASP A 115 8.20 -0.63 10.57
C ASP A 115 7.81 -1.41 9.31
N THR A 116 8.38 -0.97 8.19
CA THR A 116 8.18 -1.55 6.85
C THR A 116 9.48 -2.12 6.28
N GLY A 117 10.50 -2.30 7.12
CA GLY A 117 11.76 -2.92 6.75
C GLY A 117 12.41 -2.29 5.52
N ASN A 118 12.86 -3.15 4.60
CA ASN A 118 13.54 -2.74 3.38
C ASN A 118 12.56 -2.66 2.20
N LEU A 119 11.99 -1.49 1.97
CA LEU A 119 11.12 -1.22 0.81
C LEU A 119 11.85 -1.25 -0.55
N ALA A 120 13.18 -1.32 -0.59
CA ALA A 120 13.93 -1.54 -1.83
C ALA A 120 14.04 -3.02 -2.20
N ALA A 121 13.73 -3.93 -1.27
CA ALA A 121 13.79 -5.37 -1.49
C ALA A 121 12.61 -5.88 -2.33
N GLN A 122 12.92 -6.87 -3.16
CA GLN A 122 11.92 -7.63 -3.90
C GLN A 122 11.17 -8.58 -2.97
N ASP A 123 9.92 -8.88 -3.33
CA ASP A 123 9.12 -9.91 -2.68
C ASP A 123 9.83 -11.27 -2.70
N ILE A 124 9.66 -12.04 -1.62
CA ILE A 124 10.22 -13.39 -1.53
C ILE A 124 9.44 -14.30 -2.49
N ARG A 125 10.14 -14.80 -3.52
CA ARG A 125 9.55 -15.71 -4.53
C ARG A 125 9.72 -17.19 -4.21
N SER A 126 10.53 -17.52 -3.20
CA SER A 126 10.64 -18.87 -2.64
C SER A 126 9.56 -19.12 -1.59
N ARG A 127 9.22 -20.38 -1.35
CA ARG A 127 8.32 -20.74 -0.25
C ARG A 127 9.08 -20.58 1.08
N GLY A 128 8.54 -19.75 1.98
CA GLY A 128 9.14 -19.47 3.28
C GLY A 128 10.22 -18.36 3.25
N GLY A 129 10.57 -17.88 4.43
CA GLY A 129 11.47 -16.74 4.63
C GLY A 129 10.80 -15.62 5.44
N ALA A 130 11.61 -14.88 6.20
CA ALA A 130 11.15 -13.71 6.96
C ALA A 130 10.79 -12.55 6.01
N SER A 131 9.74 -11.80 6.33
CA SER A 131 9.28 -10.71 5.47
C SER A 131 10.35 -9.62 5.39
N PRO A 132 10.75 -9.15 4.18
CA PRO A 132 11.66 -8.01 4.07
C PRO A 132 10.98 -6.69 4.46
N TYR A 133 9.65 -6.68 4.57
CA TYR A 133 8.85 -5.48 4.82
C TYR A 133 8.58 -5.26 6.32
N GLY A 134 9.53 -5.69 7.15
CA GLY A 134 9.50 -5.54 8.60
C GLY A 134 8.26 -6.13 9.24
N VAL A 135 7.95 -5.59 10.41
CA VAL A 135 6.74 -5.90 11.18
C VAL A 135 5.48 -5.88 10.32
N TRP A 136 5.31 -4.85 9.50
CA TRP A 136 4.06 -4.64 8.77
C TRP A 136 3.80 -5.76 7.76
N GLY A 137 4.84 -6.15 7.01
CA GLY A 137 4.76 -7.29 6.10
C GLY A 137 4.56 -8.61 6.83
N ALA A 138 5.21 -8.79 7.98
CA ALA A 138 5.08 -10.01 8.78
C ALA A 138 3.66 -10.21 9.31
N LEU A 139 2.99 -9.14 9.77
CA LEU A 139 1.61 -9.16 10.23
C LEU A 139 0.61 -9.60 9.13
N GLY A 140 0.91 -9.29 7.86
CA GLY A 140 0.08 -9.73 6.72
C GLY A 140 0.41 -11.13 6.21
N SER A 141 1.46 -11.79 6.71
CA SER A 141 1.87 -13.12 6.26
C SER A 141 1.01 -14.23 6.89
N ILE A 142 0.67 -15.26 6.11
CA ILE A 142 -0.14 -16.40 6.61
C ILE A 142 0.59 -17.20 7.69
N ALA A 143 1.93 -17.31 7.59
CA ALA A 143 2.71 -18.07 8.56
C ALA A 143 2.74 -17.40 9.94
N GLY A 144 2.55 -16.07 10.00
CA GLY A 144 2.69 -15.29 11.22
C GLY A 144 4.07 -15.45 11.89
N GLY A 145 4.20 -15.00 13.13
CA GLY A 145 5.27 -15.47 14.01
C GLY A 145 6.54 -14.62 14.14
N GLU A 146 6.63 -13.41 13.60
CA GLU A 146 7.72 -12.49 13.97
C GLU A 146 7.43 -11.88 15.35
N VAL A 147 8.26 -12.22 16.34
CA VAL A 147 8.21 -11.64 17.68
C VAL A 147 8.68 -10.19 17.59
N VAL A 148 7.78 -9.25 17.87
CA VAL A 148 8.16 -7.87 18.19
C VAL A 148 8.92 -7.89 19.51
N SER A 149 10.22 -7.62 19.47
CA SER A 149 10.94 -7.30 20.71
C SER A 149 10.54 -5.87 21.11
N GLY A 150 9.45 -5.77 21.88
CA GLY A 150 8.84 -4.51 22.31
C GLY A 150 7.45 -4.38 21.71
N GLY A 151 6.44 -4.29 22.57
CA GLY A 151 5.06 -4.08 22.14
C GLY A 151 4.94 -2.90 21.17
N PHE A 152 4.05 -3.05 20.18
CA PHE A 152 3.70 -2.01 19.24
C PHE A 152 3.06 -0.80 19.91
#